data_AF-A0A3M1P0K4-F1
#
_entry.id   AF-A0A3M1P0K4-F1
#
_cell.length_a   1.000
_cell.length_b   1.000
_cell.length_c   1.000
_cell.angle_alpha   90.00
_cell.angle_beta   90.00
_cell.angle_gamma   90.00
#
_symmetry.space_group_name_H-M   'P 1'
#
loop_
_entity.id
_entity.type
_entity.pdbx_description
1 polymer ?
#
loop_
_entity_poly.entity_id
_entity_poly.type
_entity_poly.pdbx_seq_one_letter_code
_entity_poly.pdbx_strand_id
1 'polypeptide(L)'
;MSQTLLQTIYQLGERMCRSLEEGNLDAFLLQLGERTSLIERLGTVSAPFSAEDVAAFQAQQQRLEALLQQEERRLHEALATVVCQRKAHQQYRQPVLRRRLLNKNLHG
;
A
#
# COMPACT_ATOMS: atom_id res chain seq x y z
N MET A 1 22.31 9.43 -22.03
CA MET A 1 21.35 8.31 -21.99
C MET A 1 21.15 7.80 -20.56
N SER A 2 22.21 7.37 -19.85
CA SER A 2 22.14 6.93 -18.44
C SER A 2 21.58 7.99 -17.48
N GLN A 3 22.03 9.24 -17.60
CA GLN A 3 21.66 10.32 -16.68
C GLN A 3 20.16 10.69 -16.75
N THR A 4 19.59 10.68 -17.96
CA THR A 4 18.15 10.91 -18.18
C THR A 4 17.30 9.78 -17.60
N LEU A 5 17.80 8.54 -17.67
CA LEU A 5 17.12 7.37 -17.11
C LEU A 5 17.10 7.41 -15.58
N LEU A 6 18.24 7.72 -14.95
CA LEU A 6 18.32 7.93 -13.50
C LEU A 6 17.36 9.02 -13.04
N GLN A 7 17.37 10.18 -13.71
CA GLN A 7 16.47 11.28 -13.37
C GLN A 7 15.00 10.86 -13.46
N THR A 8 14.64 10.04 -14.46
CA THR A 8 13.28 9.52 -14.61
C THR A 8 12.91 8.58 -13.46
N ILE A 9 13.84 7.69 -13.06
CA ILE A 9 13.64 6.79 -11.91
C ILE A 9 13.43 7.59 -10.62
N TYR A 10 14.20 8.66 -10.41
CA TYR A 10 14.03 9.54 -9.26
C TYR A 10 12.69 10.26 -9.25
N GLN A 11 12.32 10.88 -10.37
CA GLN A 11 11.04 11.57 -10.48
C GLN A 11 9.87 10.62 -10.28
N LEU A 12 10.00 9.37 -10.73
CA LEU A 12 9.00 8.33 -10.48
C LEU A 12 8.96 7.93 -9.00
N GLY A 13 10.10 7.78 -8.33
CA GLY A 13 10.15 7.56 -6.89
C GLY A 13 9.49 8.67 -6.08
N GLU A 14 9.69 9.95 -6.45
CA GLU A 14 8.99 11.08 -5.81
C GLU A 14 7.49 11.11 -6.09
N ARG A 15 7.04 10.58 -7.24
CA ARG A 15 5.62 10.39 -7.52
C ARG A 15 5.04 9.25 -6.67
N MET A 16 5.79 8.16 -6.51
CA MET A 16 5.40 7.04 -5.63
C MET A 16 5.26 7.47 -4.18
N CYS A 17 6.20 8.27 -3.65
CA CYS A 17 6.08 8.85 -2.31
C CYS A 17 4.78 9.65 -2.17
N ARG A 18 4.48 10.54 -3.13
CA ARG A 18 3.24 11.33 -3.12
C ARG A 18 2.00 10.47 -3.21
N SER A 19 1.98 9.44 -4.05
CA SER A 19 0.85 8.52 -4.15
C SER A 19 0.58 7.79 -2.83
N LEU A 20 1.63 7.40 -2.08
CA LEU A 20 1.46 6.84 -0.73
C LEU A 20 0.95 7.88 0.27
N GLU A 21 1.51 9.09 0.27
CA GLU A 21 1.07 10.21 1.14
C GLU A 21 -0.40 10.60 0.90
N GLU A 22 -0.86 10.51 -0.35
CA GLU A 22 -2.26 10.75 -0.76
C GLU A 22 -3.18 9.53 -0.50
N GLY A 23 -2.63 8.38 -0.09
CA GLY A 23 -3.38 7.13 0.06
C GLY A 23 -3.87 6.52 -1.25
N ASN A 24 -3.28 6.90 -2.38
CA ASN A 24 -3.62 6.40 -3.71
C ASN A 24 -2.77 5.17 -4.07
N LEU A 25 -3.17 4.01 -3.54
CA LEU A 25 -2.46 2.74 -3.74
C LEU A 25 -2.51 2.26 -5.20
N ASP A 26 -3.57 2.56 -5.95
CA ASP A 26 -3.68 2.18 -7.36
C ASP A 26 -2.62 2.89 -8.20
N ALA A 27 -2.47 4.20 -8.01
CA ALA A 27 -1.41 4.97 -8.66
C ALA A 27 -0.02 4.48 -8.26
N PHE A 28 0.19 4.18 -6.98
CA PHE A 28 1.45 3.63 -6.49
C PHE A 28 1.81 2.30 -7.18
N LEU A 29 0.86 1.37 -7.32
CA LEU A 29 1.11 0.06 -7.95
C LEU A 29 1.44 0.18 -9.44
N LEU A 30 0.77 1.08 -10.17
CA LEU A 30 1.10 1.36 -11.56
C LEU A 30 2.54 1.91 -11.70
N GLN A 31 2.88 2.88 -10.85
CA GLN A 31 4.21 3.49 -10.83
C GLN A 31 5.30 2.50 -10.41
N LEU A 32 5.01 1.55 -9.52
CA LEU A 32 5.94 0.49 -9.13
C LEU A 32 6.32 -0.38 -10.33
N GLY A 33 5.34 -0.78 -11.14
CA GLY A 33 5.59 -1.51 -12.39
C GLY A 33 6.50 -0.73 -13.34
N GLU A 34 6.19 0.55 -13.57
CA GLU A 34 7.02 1.44 -14.39
C GLU A 34 8.46 1.56 -13.84
N ARG A 35 8.61 1.72 -12.51
CA ARG A 35 9.92 1.91 -11.87
C ARG A 35 10.76 0.65 -11.99
N THR A 36 10.18 -0.53 -11.81
CA THR A 36 10.85 -1.81 -12.02
C THR A 36 11.38 -1.94 -13.44
N SER A 37 10.56 -1.67 -14.46
CA SER A 37 11.00 -1.71 -15.86
C SER A 37 12.11 -0.71 -16.17
N LEU A 38 12.10 0.48 -15.56
CA LEU A 38 13.18 1.46 -15.73
C LEU A 38 14.48 1.02 -15.04
N ILE A 39 14.40 0.40 -13.85
CA ILE A 39 15.55 -0.16 -13.14
C ILE A 39 16.17 -1.33 -13.93
N GLU A 40 15.35 -2.21 -14.50
CA GLU A 40 15.84 -3.28 -15.38
C GLU A 40 16.61 -2.71 -16.58
N ARG A 41 16.05 -1.69 -17.23
CA ARG A 41 16.74 -0.99 -18.32
C ARG A 41 18.04 -0.35 -17.84
N LEU A 42 18.07 0.23 -16.65
CA LEU A 42 19.26 0.82 -16.07
C LEU A 42 20.37 -0.22 -15.88
N GLY A 43 20.02 -1.44 -15.47
CA GLY A 43 20.96 -2.56 -15.34
C GLY A 43 21.62 -3.00 -16.66
N THR A 44 21.02 -2.69 -17.81
CA THR A 44 21.62 -2.96 -19.13
C THR A 44 22.56 -1.85 -19.60
N VAL A 45 22.58 -0.70 -18.93
CA VAL A 45 23.43 0.43 -19.31
C VAL A 45 24.80 0.28 -18.66
N SER A 46 25.83 0.09 -19.49
CA SER A 46 27.23 0.07 -19.05
C SER A 46 27.75 1.49 -18.81
N ALA A 47 27.18 2.21 -17.84
CA ALA A 47 27.67 3.50 -17.38
C ALA A 47 28.02 3.42 -15.89
N PRO A 48 29.17 3.96 -15.46
CA PRO A 48 29.49 4.05 -14.03
C PRO A 48 28.53 5.02 -13.34
N PHE A 49 28.06 4.63 -12.15
CA PHE A 49 27.28 5.48 -11.25
C PHE A 49 28.20 6.18 -10.26
N SER A 50 27.93 7.44 -9.95
CA SER A 50 28.67 8.13 -8.89
C SER A 50 28.21 7.65 -7.51
N ALA A 51 29.05 7.85 -6.49
CA ALA A 51 28.66 7.56 -5.10
C ALA A 51 27.45 8.39 -4.65
N GLU A 52 27.33 9.62 -5.17
CA GLU A 52 26.18 10.51 -4.92
C GLU A 52 24.90 9.94 -5.54
N ASP A 53 24.95 9.42 -6.76
CA ASP A 53 23.81 8.74 -7.39
C ASP A 53 23.36 7.52 -6.59
N VAL A 54 24.29 6.75 -6.03
CA VAL A 54 23.93 5.59 -5.20
C VAL A 54 23.30 6.04 -3.87
N ALA A 55 23.88 7.05 -3.22
CA ALA A 55 23.38 7.57 -1.96
C ALA A 55 21.97 8.18 -2.09
N ALA A 56 21.73 8.96 -3.15
CA ALA A 56 20.41 9.54 -3.42
C ALA A 56 19.36 8.46 -3.68
N PHE A 57 19.71 7.39 -4.41
CA PHE A 57 18.80 6.29 -4.69
C PHE A 57 18.43 5.54 -3.41
N GLN A 58 19.42 5.26 -2.56
CA GLN A 58 19.22 4.63 -1.26
C GLN A 58 18.34 5.48 -0.35
N ALA A 59 18.58 6.79 -0.27
CA ALA A 59 17.78 7.70 0.54
C ALA A 59 16.31 7.72 0.09
N GLN A 60 16.07 7.77 -1.23
CA GLN A 60 14.71 7.70 -1.77
C GLN A 60 14.06 6.35 -1.48
N GLN A 61 14.80 5.24 -1.63
CA GLN A 61 14.30 3.91 -1.36
C GLN A 61 13.90 3.74 0.12
N GLN A 62 14.72 4.23 1.05
CA GLN A 62 14.41 4.23 2.49
C GLN A 62 13.13 5.03 2.80
N ARG A 63 12.97 6.19 2.15
CA ARG A 63 11.74 6.99 2.31
C ARG A 63 10.51 6.24 1.82
N LEU A 64 10.58 5.60 0.66
CA LEU A 64 9.48 4.79 0.11
C LEU A 64 9.12 3.63 1.05
N GLU A 65 10.11 2.93 1.59
CA GLU A 65 9.90 1.82 2.53
C GLU A 65 9.22 2.30 3.82
N ALA A 66 9.63 3.45 4.37
CA ALA A 66 9.00 4.02 5.54
C ALA A 66 7.52 4.38 5.30
N LEU A 67 7.21 4.97 4.14
CA LEU A 67 5.83 5.29 3.75
C LEU A 67 5.00 4.02 3.53
N LEU A 68 5.57 2.99 2.90
CA LEU A 68 4.89 1.72 2.68
C LEU A 68 4.55 1.03 4.02
N GLN A 69 5.47 1.03 4.98
CA GLN A 69 5.23 0.51 6.32
C GLN A 69 4.15 1.30 7.08
N GLN A 70 4.06 2.62 6.86
CA GLN A 70 2.99 3.43 7.42
C GLN A 70 1.63 3.04 6.83
N GLU A 71 1.54 2.91 5.51
CA GLU A 71 0.30 2.48 4.85
C GLU A 71 -0.10 1.06 5.23
N GLU A 72 0.86 0.14 5.36
CA GLU A 72 0.60 -1.22 5.85
C GLU A 72 -0.01 -1.20 7.25
N ARG A 73 0.53 -0.40 8.17
CA ARG A 73 -0.03 -0.25 9.53
C ARG A 73 -1.45 0.32 9.50
N ARG A 74 -1.67 1.36 8.70
CA ARG A 74 -3.00 1.97 8.51
C ARG A 74 -4.02 0.97 8.00
N LEU A 75 -3.66 0.15 7.01
CA LEU A 75 -4.54 -0.89 6.47
C LEU A 75 -4.85 -1.97 7.50
N HIS A 76 -3.86 -2.39 8.30
CA HIS A 76 -4.07 -3.33 9.40
C HIS A 76 -5.05 -2.79 10.44
N GLU A 77 -4.92 -1.53 10.84
CA GLU A 77 -5.84 -0.87 11.77
C GLU A 77 -7.27 -0.74 11.21
N ALA A 78 -7.40 -0.37 9.93
CA ALA A 78 -8.68 -0.32 9.25
C ALA A 78 -9.35 -1.70 9.19
N LEU A 79 -8.58 -2.75 8.86
CA LEU A 79 -9.07 -4.12 8.85
C LEU A 79 -9.52 -4.58 10.25
N ALA A 80 -8.73 -4.30 11.28
CA ALA A 80 -9.10 -4.62 12.67
C ALA A 80 -10.42 -3.96 13.05
N THR A 81 -10.61 -2.70 12.66
CA THR A 81 -11.86 -1.96 12.87
C THR A 81 -13.04 -2.62 12.19
N VAL A 82 -12.91 -2.98 10.90
CA VAL A 82 -13.97 -3.66 10.13
C VAL A 82 -14.31 -5.02 10.76
N VAL A 83 -13.31 -5.79 11.21
CA VAL A 83 -13.53 -7.07 11.88
C VAL A 83 -14.30 -6.88 13.19
N CYS A 84 -13.93 -5.89 14.01
CA CYS A 84 -14.65 -5.55 15.24
C CYS A 84 -16.11 -5.14 14.96
N GLN A 85 -16.33 -4.27 13.97
CA GLN A 85 -17.68 -3.85 13.56
C GLN A 85 -18.52 -5.04 13.08
N ARG A 86 -17.93 -5.95 12.30
CA ARG A 86 -18.62 -7.17 11.83
C ARG A 86 -19.01 -8.08 12.99
N LYS A 87 -18.12 -8.28 13.97
CA LYS A 87 -18.42 -9.06 15.18
C LYS A 87 -19.56 -8.43 15.98
N ALA A 88 -19.53 -7.12 16.19
CA ALA A 88 -20.61 -6.39 16.85
C ALA A 88 -21.94 -6.56 16.10
N HIS A 89 -21.95 -6.38 14.77
CA HIS A 89 -23.16 -6.56 13.96
C HIS A 89 -23.74 -7.99 14.04
N GLN A 90 -22.88 -9.01 14.05
CA GLN A 90 -23.30 -10.39 14.25
C GLN A 90 -23.95 -10.59 15.63
N GLN A 91 -23.32 -10.06 16.69
CA GLN A 91 -23.85 -10.11 18.05
C GLN A 91 -25.21 -9.41 18.18
N TYR A 92 -25.43 -8.27 17.53
CA TYR A 92 -26.73 -7.58 17.54
C TYR A 92 -27.83 -8.33 16.76
N ARG A 93 -27.48 -9.10 15.72
CA ARG A 93 -28.47 -9.92 14.99
C ARG A 93 -28.89 -11.19 15.72
N GLN A 94 -28.02 -11.78 16.55
CA GLN A 94 -28.33 -13.02 17.27
C GLN A 94 -29.53 -12.95 18.24
N PRO A 95 -29.72 -11.91 19.08
CA PRO A 95 -30.85 -11.84 20.00
C PRO A 95 -32.20 -11.67 19.28
N VAL A 96 -32.24 -11.01 18.12
CA VAL A 96 -33.45 -10.86 17.30
C VAL A 96 -33.87 -12.22 16.72
N LEU A 97 -32.92 -13.01 16.23
CA LEU A 97 -33.20 -14.36 15.73
C LEU A 97 -33.58 -15.33 16.85
N ARG A 98 -32.88 -15.30 18.00
CA ARG A 98 -33.25 -16.11 19.17
C ARG A 98 -34.66 -15.81 19.67
N ARG A 99 -35.05 -14.54 19.78
CA ARG A 99 -36.42 -14.17 20.17
C ARG A 99 -37.47 -14.63 19.16
N ARG A 100 -37.21 -14.50 17.85
CA ARG A 100 -38.13 -15.00 16.81
C ARG A 100 -38.27 -16.53 16.82
N LEU A 101 -37.18 -17.26 17.05
CA LEU A 101 -37.20 -18.73 17.13
C LEU A 101 -37.92 -19.20 18.41
N LEU A 102 -37.66 -18.58 19.55
CA LEU A 102 -38.35 -18.88 20.81
C LEU A 102 -39.85 -18.58 20.73
N ASN A 103 -40.25 -17.44 20.14
CA ASN A 103 -41.67 -17.11 19.99
C ASN A 103 -42.40 -18.04 19.00
N LYS A 104 -41.73 -18.54 17.95
CA LYS A 104 -42.33 -19.55 17.05
C LYS A 104 -42.58 -20.89 17.74
N ASN A 105 -41.71 -21.27 18.69
CA ASN A 105 -41.84 -22.53 19.43
C ASN A 105 -42.81 -22.45 20.62
N LEU A 106 -43.27 -21.25 20.99
CA LEU A 106 -44.24 -21.05 22.08
C LEU A 106 -45.69 -20.96 21.58
N HIS A 107 -45.93 -20.94 20.26
CA HIS A 107 -47.25 -20.76 19.65
C HIS A 107 -47.62 -21.89 18.66
N GLY A 108 -46.89 -23.01 18.70
CA GLY A 108 -47.23 -24.25 18.01
C GLY A 108 -47.30 -25.38 19.04
#